data_AF-A0A6A3CEK8-F1
#
_entry.id   AF-A0A6A3CEK8-F1
#
_cell.length_a   1.000
_cell.length_b   1.000
_cell.length_c   1.000
_cell.angle_alpha   90.00
_cell.angle_beta   90.00
_cell.angle_gamma   90.00
#
_symmetry.space_group_name_H-M   'P 1'
#
loop_
_entity.id
_entity.type
_entity.pdbx_description
1 polymer ?
#
loop_
_entity_poly.entity_id
_entity_poly.type
_entity_poly.pdbx_seq_one_letter_code
_entity_poly.pdbx_strand_id
1 'polypeptide(L)'
;MTTISRYFFGDSDKTAFSVSIVENLKEDYGLFVWPCSIVLAEFVWQQRYGFSGNDVVELGAGTCLPGLIASKVGSNVTLTDDANRSEVPENMRTVRLNCSQPRFCQAPFGGVKWSGFGRELGEWGLENYSSVKQVTEYVSDEQWGLYEPPKQ
;
A
#
# COMPACT_ATOMS: atom_id res chain seq x y z
N MET A 1 -17.15 -16.64 -0.62
CA MET A 1 -16.47 -17.67 0.20
C MET A 1 -15.03 -17.48 -0.17
N THR A 2 -14.21 -17.10 0.80
CA THR A 2 -12.84 -16.73 0.53
C THR A 2 -11.99 -17.99 0.40
N THR A 3 -11.32 -18.13 -0.73
CA THR A 3 -10.43 -19.24 -1.05
C THR A 3 -9.03 -18.70 -1.31
N ILE A 4 -8.01 -19.51 -1.05
CA ILE A 4 -6.63 -19.15 -1.33
C ILE A 4 -6.14 -20.06 -2.45
N SER A 5 -5.85 -19.47 -3.60
CA SER A 5 -5.25 -20.17 -4.73
C SER A 5 -3.74 -19.91 -4.74
N ARG A 6 -2.96 -20.97 -4.95
CA ARG A 6 -1.49 -20.90 -4.98
C ARG A 6 -0.99 -21.27 -6.37
N TYR A 7 -0.21 -20.36 -6.95
CA TYR A 7 0.41 -20.48 -8.26
C TYR A 7 1.92 -20.64 -8.10
N PHE A 8 2.53 -21.52 -8.88
CA PHE A 8 3.94 -21.85 -8.78
C PHE A 8 4.63 -21.49 -10.07
N PHE A 9 5.75 -20.76 -9.98
CA PHE A 9 6.55 -20.32 -11.12
C PHE A 9 7.95 -20.89 -10.96
N GLY A 10 8.48 -21.47 -12.03
CA GLY A 10 9.78 -22.15 -12.03
C GLY A 10 10.25 -22.50 -13.44
N ASP A 11 11.53 -22.85 -13.56
CA ASP A 11 12.07 -23.46 -14.77
C ASP A 11 12.12 -24.99 -14.53
N SER A 12 11.45 -25.80 -15.36
CA SER A 12 11.39 -27.28 -15.23
C SER A 12 10.89 -27.76 -13.84
N ASP A 13 11.30 -28.94 -13.36
CA ASP A 13 10.87 -29.55 -12.08
C ASP A 13 11.32 -28.79 -10.82
N LYS A 14 11.92 -27.59 -10.95
CA LYS A 14 12.33 -26.75 -9.83
C LYS A 14 11.46 -25.51 -9.73
N THR A 15 10.66 -25.44 -8.67
CA THR A 15 9.90 -24.26 -8.31
C THR A 15 10.84 -23.14 -7.88
N ALA A 16 10.79 -21.99 -8.56
CA ALA A 16 11.57 -20.80 -8.19
C ALA A 16 10.86 -20.04 -7.06
N PHE A 17 9.55 -19.83 -7.16
CA PHE A 17 8.73 -19.26 -6.11
C PHE A 17 7.24 -19.60 -6.30
N SER A 18 6.43 -19.29 -5.28
CA SER A 18 4.97 -19.39 -5.36
C SER A 18 4.30 -18.09 -4.97
N VAL A 19 3.18 -17.78 -5.61
CA VAL A 19 2.30 -16.66 -5.27
C VAL A 19 0.98 -17.21 -4.76
N SER A 20 0.53 -16.68 -3.62
CA SER A 20 -0.79 -17.01 -3.06
C SER A 20 -1.72 -15.82 -3.24
N ILE A 21 -2.86 -16.05 -3.87
CA ILE A 21 -3.91 -15.06 -4.12
C ILE A 21 -5.14 -15.44 -3.32
N VAL A 22 -5.68 -14.46 -2.62
CA VAL A 22 -6.96 -14.55 -1.95
C VAL A 22 -8.05 -14.23 -2.96
N GLU A 23 -9.01 -15.13 -3.13
CA GLU A 23 -10.10 -15.02 -4.09
C GLU A 23 -11.44 -15.06 -3.35
N ASN A 24 -12.40 -14.24 -3.77
CA ASN A 24 -13.77 -14.29 -3.27
C ASN A 24 -14.73 -14.76 -4.36
N LEU A 25 -15.08 -16.05 -4.32
CA LEU A 25 -15.96 -16.69 -5.31
C LEU A 25 -17.45 -16.33 -5.14
N LYS A 26 -17.83 -15.51 -4.15
CA LYS A 26 -19.23 -15.13 -3.91
C LYS A 26 -19.61 -13.76 -4.51
N GLU A 27 -18.64 -12.97 -4.92
CA GLU A 27 -18.86 -11.58 -5.32
C GLU A 27 -18.38 -11.31 -6.76
N ASP A 28 -18.77 -10.13 -7.25
CA ASP A 28 -18.70 -9.63 -8.61
C ASP A 28 -17.36 -9.81 -9.37
N TYR A 29 -17.44 -9.63 -10.69
CA TYR A 29 -16.32 -9.65 -11.64
C TYR A 29 -15.12 -8.83 -11.11
N GLY A 30 -13.98 -9.50 -10.87
CA GLY A 30 -12.71 -8.87 -10.46
C GLY A 30 -12.05 -9.47 -9.20
N LEU A 31 -12.79 -10.30 -8.44
CA LEU A 31 -12.34 -10.84 -7.15
C LEU A 31 -11.81 -12.29 -7.20
N PHE A 32 -11.64 -12.84 -8.40
CA PHE A 32 -11.05 -14.15 -8.64
C PHE A 32 -10.09 -14.09 -9.82
N VAL A 33 -9.16 -15.03 -9.89
CA VAL A 33 -8.15 -15.14 -10.94
C VAL A 33 -8.79 -15.77 -12.17
N TRP A 34 -8.81 -15.02 -13.26
CA TRP A 34 -9.31 -15.52 -14.53
C TRP A 34 -8.29 -16.43 -15.20
N PRO A 35 -8.70 -17.46 -15.98
CA PRO A 35 -7.77 -18.32 -16.70
C PRO A 35 -6.77 -17.55 -17.58
N CYS A 36 -7.20 -16.44 -18.20
CA CYS A 36 -6.33 -15.58 -18.98
C CYS A 36 -5.22 -14.91 -18.15
N SER A 37 -5.52 -14.57 -16.89
CA SER A 37 -4.57 -13.98 -15.94
C SER A 37 -3.44 -14.96 -15.61
N ILE A 38 -3.76 -16.25 -15.47
CA ILE A 38 -2.78 -17.32 -15.25
C ILE A 38 -1.85 -17.46 -16.46
N VAL A 39 -2.43 -17.52 -17.66
CA VAL A 39 -1.66 -17.63 -18.92
C VAL A 39 -0.74 -16.42 -19.11
N LEU A 40 -1.22 -15.22 -18.81
CA LEU A 40 -0.42 -14.00 -18.92
C LEU A 40 0.69 -13.94 -17.88
N ALA A 41 0.42 -14.38 -16.65
CA ALA A 41 1.43 -14.47 -15.60
C ALA A 41 2.56 -15.45 -15.97
N GLU A 42 2.21 -16.61 -16.53
CA GLU A 42 3.18 -17.55 -17.10
C GLU A 42 3.98 -16.91 -18.22
N PHE A 43 3.33 -16.19 -19.15
CA PHE A 43 4.04 -15.48 -20.21
C PHE A 43 5.06 -14.47 -19.66
N VAL A 44 4.69 -13.67 -18.66
CA VAL A 44 5.61 -12.72 -18.01
C VAL A 44 6.79 -13.45 -17.37
N TRP A 45 6.56 -14.59 -16.72
CA TRP A 45 7.62 -15.41 -16.14
C TRP A 45 8.57 -15.99 -17.21
N GLN A 46 8.03 -16.53 -18.30
CA GLN A 46 8.84 -17.05 -19.40
C GLN A 46 9.68 -15.96 -20.07
N GLN A 47 9.13 -14.75 -20.17
CA GLN A 47 9.78 -13.57 -20.76
C GLN A 47 10.50 -12.70 -19.72
N ARG A 48 10.75 -13.20 -18.49
CA ARG A 48 11.24 -12.41 -17.34
C ARG A 48 12.42 -11.47 -17.63
N TYR A 49 13.35 -11.88 -18.49
CA TYR A 49 14.49 -11.05 -18.89
C TYR A 49 14.08 -9.80 -19.68
N GLY A 50 12.99 -9.86 -20.45
CA GLY A 50 12.41 -8.73 -21.14
C GLY A 50 11.51 -7.85 -20.26
N PHE A 51 11.23 -8.26 -19.02
CA PHE A 51 10.43 -7.49 -18.06
C PHE A 51 11.27 -6.87 -16.95
N SER A 52 12.39 -7.50 -16.58
CA SER A 52 13.31 -6.99 -15.55
C SER A 52 13.79 -5.57 -15.84
N GLY A 53 13.63 -4.66 -14.88
CA GLY A 53 14.08 -3.27 -15.00
C GLY A 53 13.15 -2.35 -15.82
N ASN A 54 12.03 -2.87 -16.34
CA ASN A 54 11.07 -2.08 -17.11
C ASN A 54 9.92 -1.55 -16.25
N ASP A 55 9.32 -0.44 -16.68
CA ASP A 55 8.06 0.07 -16.15
C ASP A 55 6.88 -0.66 -16.82
N VAL A 56 5.99 -1.23 -16.02
CA VAL A 56 4.85 -2.04 -16.49
C VAL A 56 3.56 -1.49 -15.89
N VAL A 57 2.53 -1.33 -16.71
CA VAL A 57 1.18 -0.99 -16.25
C VAL A 57 0.23 -2.14 -16.53
N GLU A 58 -0.51 -2.58 -15.49
CA GLU A 58 -1.60 -3.56 -15.65
C GLU A 58 -2.93 -2.82 -15.64
N LEU A 59 -3.70 -3.00 -16.73
CA LEU A 59 -5.03 -2.41 -16.90
C LEU A 59 -6.10 -3.46 -16.56
N GLY A 60 -6.98 -3.15 -15.60
CA GLY A 60 -8.02 -4.08 -15.15
C GLY A 60 -7.41 -5.24 -14.37
N ALA A 61 -6.59 -4.92 -13.37
CA ALA A 61 -5.75 -5.91 -12.70
C ALA A 61 -6.54 -6.98 -11.92
N GLY A 62 -7.69 -6.63 -11.34
CA GLY A 62 -8.56 -7.49 -10.55
C GLY A 62 -7.85 -8.06 -9.32
N THR A 63 -7.26 -9.24 -9.49
CA THR A 63 -6.40 -9.93 -8.51
C THR A 63 -4.90 -9.70 -8.72
N CYS A 64 -4.52 -9.05 -9.82
CA CYS A 64 -3.17 -8.59 -10.22
C CYS A 64 -2.07 -9.66 -10.27
N LEU A 65 -2.42 -10.91 -10.61
CA LEU A 65 -1.44 -12.00 -10.73
C LEU A 65 -0.29 -11.65 -11.71
N PRO A 66 -0.52 -11.21 -12.97
CA PRO A 66 0.53 -10.83 -13.90
C PRO A 66 1.42 -9.70 -13.40
N GLY A 67 0.83 -8.65 -12.83
CA GLY A 67 1.57 -7.53 -12.27
C GLY A 67 2.43 -7.92 -11.07
N LEU A 68 1.96 -8.85 -10.22
CA LEU A 68 2.79 -9.44 -9.17
C LEU A 68 4.00 -10.18 -9.75
N ILE A 69 3.81 -10.98 -10.80
CA ILE A 69 4.92 -11.70 -11.44
C ILE A 69 5.90 -10.71 -12.08
N ALA A 70 5.40 -9.69 -12.79
CA ALA A 70 6.22 -8.61 -13.34
C ALA A 70 7.07 -7.94 -12.25
N SER A 71 6.47 -7.65 -11.08
CA SER A 71 7.19 -7.07 -9.95
C SER A 71 8.25 -8.04 -9.40
N LYS A 72 7.94 -9.34 -9.29
CA LYS A 72 8.88 -10.37 -8.81
C LYS A 72 10.06 -10.59 -9.76
N VAL A 73 9.88 -10.39 -11.06
CA VAL A 73 10.97 -10.46 -12.05
C VAL A 73 11.76 -9.16 -12.16
N GLY A 74 11.42 -8.13 -11.36
CA GLY A 74 12.20 -6.89 -11.24
C GLY A 74 11.63 -5.70 -12.03
N SER A 75 10.39 -5.76 -12.50
CA SER A 75 9.71 -4.60 -13.11
C SER A 75 9.20 -3.62 -12.05
N ASN A 76 9.10 -2.34 -12.41
CA ASN A 76 8.35 -1.34 -11.66
C ASN A 76 6.89 -1.34 -12.13
N VAL A 77 5.97 -1.81 -11.28
CA VAL A 77 4.60 -2.14 -11.70
C VAL A 77 3.58 -1.16 -11.13
N THR A 78 2.75 -0.61 -12.01
CA THR A 78 1.57 0.18 -11.66
C THR A 78 0.31 -0.63 -11.98
N LEU A 79 -0.53 -0.87 -10.97
CA LEU A 79 -1.79 -1.59 -11.12
C LEU A 79 -2.95 -0.59 -11.22
N THR A 80 -3.85 -0.81 -12.18
CA THR A 80 -5.02 0.04 -12.40
C THR A 80 -6.28 -0.81 -12.55
N ASP A 81 -7.41 -0.29 -12.10
CA ASP A 81 -8.72 -0.93 -12.26
C ASP A 81 -9.87 0.09 -12.17
N ASP A 82 -11.10 -0.39 -12.34
CA ASP A 82 -12.32 0.40 -12.27
C ASP A 82 -12.53 0.98 -10.87
N ALA A 83 -12.42 2.31 -10.78
CA ALA A 83 -12.62 3.06 -9.54
C ALA A 83 -14.08 3.05 -9.05
N ASN A 84 -15.04 2.72 -9.91
CA ASN A 84 -16.45 2.66 -9.56
C ASN A 84 -16.82 1.39 -8.77
N ARG A 85 -15.93 0.40 -8.70
CA ARG A 85 -16.11 -0.85 -7.95
C ARG A 85 -15.13 -0.91 -6.79
N SER A 86 -15.54 -0.43 -5.61
CA SER A 86 -14.66 -0.32 -4.43
C SER A 86 -14.05 -1.65 -3.97
N GLU A 87 -14.70 -2.79 -4.26
CA GLU A 87 -14.18 -4.10 -3.89
C GLU A 87 -12.88 -4.45 -4.62
N VAL A 88 -12.68 -3.94 -5.84
CA VAL A 88 -11.52 -4.27 -6.67
C VAL A 88 -10.24 -3.57 -6.20
N PRO A 89 -10.25 -2.25 -5.90
CA PRO A 89 -9.15 -1.59 -5.19
C PRO A 89 -8.85 -2.19 -3.82
N GLU A 90 -9.86 -2.68 -3.10
CA GLU A 90 -9.67 -3.30 -1.78
C GLU A 90 -9.02 -4.70 -1.88
N ASN A 91 -9.37 -5.45 -2.92
CA ASN A 91 -8.69 -6.69 -3.27
C ASN A 91 -7.23 -6.45 -3.67
N MET A 92 -6.96 -5.45 -4.52
CA MET A 92 -5.60 -5.03 -4.87
C MET A 92 -4.78 -4.58 -3.66
N ARG A 93 -5.41 -4.01 -2.61
CA ARG A 93 -4.74 -3.68 -1.33
C ARG A 93 -4.31 -4.93 -0.57
N THR A 94 -5.12 -5.98 -0.58
CA THR A 94 -4.79 -7.27 0.04
C THR A 94 -3.62 -7.94 -0.68
N VAL A 95 -3.56 -7.81 -2.01
CA VAL A 95 -2.44 -8.30 -2.80
C VAL A 95 -1.16 -7.49 -2.60
N ARG A 96 -1.29 -6.18 -2.32
CA ARG A 96 -0.18 -5.29 -1.94
C ARG A 96 0.60 -5.73 -0.70
N LEU A 97 0.05 -6.62 0.14
CA LEU A 97 0.77 -7.24 1.26
C LEU A 97 1.90 -8.17 0.81
N ASN A 98 1.91 -8.61 -0.47
CA ASN A 98 2.94 -9.49 -1.05
C ASN A 98 3.95 -8.75 -1.98
N CYS A 99 3.90 -7.42 -2.06
CA CYS A 99 4.77 -6.60 -2.91
C CYS A 99 5.90 -5.93 -2.11
N SER A 100 7.07 -5.77 -2.73
CA SER A 100 8.13 -4.89 -2.22
C SER A 100 7.75 -3.43 -2.51
N GLN A 101 7.43 -2.66 -1.47
CA GLN A 101 7.20 -1.20 -1.44
C GLN A 101 5.77 -0.70 -1.79
N PRO A 102 4.74 -1.02 -0.99
CA PRO A 102 3.56 -0.17 -0.95
C PRO A 102 3.90 1.15 -0.23
N ARG A 103 3.80 2.29 -0.92
CA ARG A 103 3.70 3.62 -0.31
C ARG A 103 2.30 4.16 -0.55
N PHE A 104 1.56 4.40 0.52
CA PHE A 104 0.22 4.98 0.48
C PHE A 104 0.25 6.37 1.08
N CYS A 105 -0.42 7.34 0.45
CA CYS A 105 -0.51 8.70 0.99
C CYS A 105 -1.22 8.76 2.34
N GLN A 106 -1.97 7.73 2.73
CA GLN A 106 -2.65 7.64 4.02
C GLN A 106 -1.76 7.09 5.14
N ALA A 107 -0.69 6.36 4.80
CA ALA A 107 0.16 5.71 5.79
C ALA A 107 1.45 6.52 6.01
N PRO A 108 1.90 6.69 7.26
CA PRO A 108 3.11 7.45 7.55
C PRO A 108 4.34 6.76 6.95
N PHE A 109 5.17 7.50 6.24
CA PHE A 109 6.41 7.04 5.63
C PHE A 109 7.61 7.79 6.19
N GLY A 110 8.60 7.07 6.72
CA GLY A 110 9.82 7.70 7.21
C GLY A 110 10.75 6.71 7.90
N GLY A 111 12.04 7.06 7.93
CA GLY A 111 13.10 6.22 8.47
C GLY A 111 13.40 6.44 9.95
N VAL A 112 14.45 5.76 10.41
CA VAL A 112 15.14 6.01 11.69
C VAL A 112 16.66 5.95 11.49
N LYS A 113 17.44 6.57 12.39
CA LYS A 113 18.92 6.57 12.38
C LYS A 113 19.48 7.16 11.08
N TRP A 114 20.35 6.43 10.39
CA TRP A 114 21.02 6.85 9.16
C TRP A 114 20.08 7.04 7.96
N SER A 115 18.84 6.54 8.04
CA SER A 115 17.80 6.75 7.04
C SER A 115 16.97 8.03 7.28
N GLY A 116 17.29 8.82 8.32
CA GLY A 116 16.60 10.05 8.69
C GLY A 116 15.69 9.91 9.91
N PHE A 117 15.00 11.00 10.27
CA PHE A 117 14.03 11.09 11.36
C PHE A 117 12.77 11.84 10.88
N GLY A 118 11.62 11.55 11.49
CA GLY A 118 10.32 12.12 11.09
C GLY A 118 9.48 11.18 10.23
N ARG A 119 8.27 11.61 9.91
CA ARG A 119 7.30 10.89 9.09
C ARG A 119 6.66 11.85 8.10
N GLU A 120 6.57 11.46 6.85
CA GLU A 120 5.82 12.12 5.79
C GLU A 120 4.57 11.29 5.44
N LEU A 121 3.68 11.84 4.60
CA LEU A 121 2.37 11.24 4.27
C LEU A 121 1.46 11.04 5.50
N GLY A 122 0.19 10.70 5.26
CA GLY A 122 -0.82 10.58 6.29
C GLY A 122 -1.00 11.87 7.09
N GLU A 123 -1.59 11.75 8.27
CA GLU A 123 -1.76 12.89 9.19
C GLU A 123 -0.41 13.44 9.68
N TRP A 124 0.57 12.56 9.91
CA TRP A 124 1.92 12.91 10.34
C TRP A 124 2.66 13.81 9.33
N GLY A 125 2.44 13.61 8.04
CA GLY A 125 3.00 14.48 7.00
C GLY A 125 2.43 15.89 7.05
N LEU A 126 1.15 16.05 7.39
CA LEU A 126 0.49 17.35 7.52
C LEU A 126 0.94 18.09 8.80
N GLU A 127 1.21 17.35 9.88
CA GLU A 127 1.74 17.90 11.13
C GLU A 127 3.07 18.63 10.92
N ASN A 128 3.93 18.17 10.01
CA ASN A 128 5.20 18.85 9.69
C ASN A 128 5.02 20.26 9.12
N TYR A 129 3.83 20.58 8.58
CA TYR A 129 3.49 21.89 8.04
C TYR A 129 2.55 22.68 8.95
N SER A 130 2.25 22.15 10.13
CA SER A 130 1.41 22.78 11.15
C SER A 130 2.26 23.23 12.34
N SER A 131 1.78 24.22 13.10
CA SER A 131 2.44 24.65 14.34
C SER A 131 1.49 24.53 15.52
N VAL A 132 1.97 23.94 16.62
CA VAL A 132 1.20 23.80 17.86
C VAL A 132 1.27 25.11 18.63
N LYS A 133 0.10 25.67 18.98
CA LYS A 133 -0.02 26.87 19.83
C LYS A 133 -0.81 26.53 21.08
N GLN A 134 -0.18 26.69 22.25
CA GLN A 134 -0.89 26.60 23.53
C GLN A 134 -1.61 27.92 23.80
N VAL A 135 -2.91 27.85 24.05
CA VAL A 135 -3.74 28.97 24.49
C VAL A 135 -4.26 28.64 25.87
N THR A 136 -3.96 29.49 26.85
CA THR A 136 -4.41 29.31 28.23
C THR A 136 -4.99 30.63 28.70
N GLU A 137 -6.24 30.57 29.14
CA GLU A 137 -6.99 31.72 29.64
C GLU A 137 -7.27 31.54 31.12
N TYR A 138 -7.06 32.61 31.88
CA TYR A 138 -7.44 32.66 33.29
C TYR A 138 -8.87 33.18 33.38
N VAL A 139 -9.80 32.28 33.71
CA VAL A 139 -11.26 32.55 33.68
C VAL A 139 -11.84 32.93 35.03
N SER A 140 -11.02 32.96 36.09
CA SER A 140 -11.49 33.38 37.42
C SER A 140 -11.47 34.90 37.53
N ASP A 141 -12.50 35.45 38.17
CA ASP A 141 -12.54 36.87 38.54
C ASP A 141 -11.66 37.18 39.76
N GLU A 142 -11.11 36.16 40.42
CA GLU A 142 -10.22 36.32 41.57
C GLU A 142 -8.83 36.78 41.15
N GLN A 143 -8.19 37.62 41.97
CA GLN A 143 -6.82 38.04 41.71
C GLN A 143 -5.85 36.85 41.84
N TRP A 144 -4.83 36.77 40.97
CA TRP A 144 -3.84 35.68 40.96
C TRP A 144 -3.09 35.48 42.29
N GLY A 145 -3.08 36.48 43.18
CA GLY A 145 -2.61 36.33 44.57
C GLY A 145 -1.11 36.11 44.76
N LEU A 146 -0.30 36.21 43.70
CA LEU A 146 1.15 35.99 43.76
C LEU A 146 1.92 37.10 44.48
N TYR A 147 1.39 38.33 44.48
CA TYR A 147 2.03 39.50 45.10
C TYR A 147 1.09 40.21 46.06
N GLU A 148 1.67 40.78 47.12
CA GLU A 148 0.93 41.67 48.03
C GLU A 148 0.51 42.95 47.30
N PRO A 149 -0.75 43.39 47.45
CA PRO A 149 -1.20 44.66 46.88
C PRO A 149 -0.47 45.84 47.54
N PRO A 150 -0.27 46.95 46.80
CA PRO A 150 0.45 48.11 47.32
C PRO A 150 -0.26 48.69 48.56
N LYS A 151 0.53 49.03 49.58
CA LYS A 151 0.04 49.69 50.80
C LYS A 151 -0.31 51.14 50.46
N GLN A 152 -1.54 51.54 50.74
CA GLN A 152 -2.00 52.94 50.62
C GLN A 152 -1.29 53.85 51.60
#